data_AF-A0A5K7Z2R3-F1
#
_entry.id   AF-A0A5K7Z2R3-F1
#
_cell.length_a   1.000
_cell.length_b   1.000
_cell.length_c   1.000
_cell.angle_alpha   90.00
_cell.angle_beta   90.00
_cell.angle_gamma   90.00
#
_symmetry.space_group_name_H-M   'P 1'
#
loop_
_entity.id
_entity.type
_entity.pdbx_description
1 polymer ?
#
loop_
_entity_poly.entity_id
_entity_poly.type
_entity_poly.pdbx_seq_one_letter_code
_entity_poly.pdbx_strand_id
1 'polypeptide(L)'
;MIFVSKTTADSAGHLRIRNYQLTATYENTARISRDKTLDGGGVLSHYGVSEIDRTLVAECRLSDTDIAVIRSLFENASQIRVSYWDGVYIGYIYGLKAARDGVSRITIYFSEKFIQ
;
A
#
# COMPACT_ATOMS: atom_id res chain seq x y z
N MET A 1 -6.15 -10.76 -6.04
CA MET A 1 -5.18 -10.56 -7.13
C MET A 1 -4.88 -9.07 -7.20
N ILE A 2 -3.61 -8.67 -7.20
CA ILE A 2 -3.21 -7.25 -7.21
C ILE A 2 -2.39 -7.00 -8.47
N PHE A 3 -2.73 -5.94 -9.19
CA PHE A 3 -1.93 -5.45 -10.32
C PHE A 3 -1.23 -4.15 -9.92
N VAL A 4 0.07 -4.10 -10.14
CA VAL A 4 0.90 -2.91 -9.92
C VAL A 4 1.48 -2.48 -11.26
N SER A 5 1.38 -1.20 -11.59
CA SER A 5 1.96 -0.65 -12.83
C SER A 5 2.44 0.77 -12.59
N LYS A 6 3.40 1.25 -13.38
CA LYS A 6 3.74 2.68 -13.43
C LYS A 6 2.56 3.49 -13.96
N THR A 7 2.49 4.75 -13.56
CA THR A 7 1.50 5.71 -14.08
C THR A 7 1.81 6.17 -15.51
N THR A 8 3.06 6.03 -15.94
CA THR A 8 3.52 6.26 -17.31
C THR A 8 3.60 4.95 -18.11
N ALA A 9 3.47 5.04 -19.44
CA ALA A 9 3.50 3.87 -20.31
C ALA A 9 4.90 3.21 -20.30
N ASP A 10 4.97 1.99 -19.78
CA ASP A 10 6.19 1.19 -19.70
C ASP A 10 5.86 -0.29 -19.95
N SER A 11 6.46 -0.87 -21.00
CA SER A 11 6.27 -2.27 -21.37
C SER A 11 6.89 -3.26 -20.38
N ALA A 12 7.78 -2.81 -19.49
CA ALA A 12 8.44 -3.64 -18.48
C ALA A 12 8.00 -3.34 -17.03
N GLY A 13 7.24 -2.26 -16.82
CA GLY A 13 6.91 -1.72 -15.48
C GLY A 13 5.65 -2.28 -14.84
N HIS A 14 5.10 -3.41 -15.32
CA HIS A 14 3.86 -4.00 -14.82
C HIS A 14 4.12 -5.32 -14.10
N LEU A 15 3.50 -5.49 -12.94
CA LEU A 15 3.60 -6.69 -12.12
C LEU A 15 2.22 -7.21 -11.73
N ARG A 16 2.04 -8.52 -11.87
CA ARG A 16 0.84 -9.23 -11.41
C ARG A 16 1.17 -10.12 -10.21
N ILE A 17 0.63 -9.76 -9.06
CA ILE A 17 0.80 -10.52 -7.82
C ILE A 17 -0.35 -11.55 -7.71
N ARG A 18 -0.02 -12.82 -7.96
CA ARG A 18 -1.00 -13.94 -8.02
C ARG A 18 -1.24 -14.64 -6.69
N ASN A 19 -0.27 -14.64 -5.76
CA ASN A 19 -0.32 -15.48 -4.57
C ASN A 19 -0.42 -14.62 -3.30
N TYR A 20 -1.61 -14.08 -3.06
CA TYR A 20 -1.93 -13.24 -1.92
C TYR A 20 -2.42 -14.15 -0.77
N GLN A 21 -1.61 -14.33 0.28
CA GLN A 21 -1.92 -15.31 1.33
C GLN A 21 -2.29 -14.74 2.70
N LEU A 22 -2.46 -13.43 2.83
CA LEU A 22 -3.02 -12.85 4.04
C LEU A 22 -4.19 -11.97 3.65
N THR A 23 -5.42 -12.43 3.86
CA THR A 23 -6.66 -11.65 3.76
C THR A 23 -6.37 -10.16 3.97
N ALA A 24 -6.71 -9.33 2.98
CA ALA A 24 -6.58 -7.88 3.10
C ALA A 24 -7.52 -7.48 4.21
N THR A 25 -7.02 -7.48 5.44
CA THR A 25 -7.76 -6.96 6.57
C THR A 25 -8.05 -5.52 6.17
N TYR A 26 -9.32 -5.19 6.08
CA TYR A 26 -9.78 -3.83 5.81
C TYR A 26 -9.41 -3.00 7.04
N GLU A 27 -8.15 -2.59 7.10
CA GLU A 27 -7.59 -1.83 8.20
C GLU A 27 -7.60 -0.37 7.80
N ASN A 28 -8.66 0.31 8.24
CA ASN A 28 -8.83 1.74 8.05
C ASN A 28 -8.74 2.41 9.41
N THR A 29 -7.69 3.21 9.61
CA THR A 29 -7.41 3.85 10.89
C THR A 29 -8.03 5.24 10.89
N ALA A 30 -8.93 5.50 11.82
CA ALA A 30 -9.46 6.84 12.02
C ALA A 30 -8.36 7.79 12.51
N ARG A 31 -8.34 9.02 11.99
CA ARG A 31 -7.46 10.06 12.49
C ARG A 31 -8.06 10.63 13.78
N ILE A 32 -7.52 10.21 14.92
CA ILE A 32 -7.97 10.67 16.24
C ILE A 32 -6.80 11.41 16.90
N SER A 33 -6.96 12.70 17.21
CA SER A 33 -6.07 13.42 18.13
C SER A 33 -6.57 13.27 19.54
N ARG A 34 -5.62 13.22 20.49
CA ARG A 34 -5.89 13.21 21.92
C ARG A 34 -5.08 14.30 22.59
N ASP A 35 -5.77 15.27 23.15
CA ASP A 35 -5.17 16.39 23.88
C ASP A 35 -5.49 16.23 25.37
N LYS A 36 -4.47 16.15 26.22
CA LYS A 36 -4.65 16.08 27.67
C LYS A 36 -5.00 17.45 28.23
N THR A 37 -6.03 17.52 29.05
CA THR A 37 -6.43 18.74 29.75
C THR A 37 -5.77 18.81 31.13
N LEU A 38 -5.61 20.02 31.67
CA LEU A 38 -4.91 20.26 32.95
C LEU A 38 -5.66 19.71 34.18
N ASP A 39 -6.94 19.41 34.04
CA ASP A 39 -7.80 18.79 35.05
C ASP A 39 -7.69 17.26 35.10
N GLY A 40 -6.77 16.67 34.32
CA GLY A 40 -6.59 15.23 34.23
C GLY A 40 -7.58 14.55 33.26
N GLY A 41 -8.43 15.32 32.60
CA GLY A 41 -9.26 14.86 31.49
C GLY A 41 -8.50 14.76 30.16
N GLY A 42 -9.25 14.58 29.08
CA GLY A 42 -8.70 14.67 27.73
C GLY A 42 -9.78 14.93 26.69
N VAL A 43 -9.45 15.75 25.71
CA VAL A 43 -10.28 15.99 24.53
C VAL A 43 -9.85 15.01 23.45
N LEU A 44 -10.81 14.31 22.86
CA LEU A 44 -10.62 13.48 21.68
C LEU A 44 -11.24 14.17 20.48
N SER A 45 -10.44 14.40 19.45
CA SER A 45 -10.89 14.99 18.18
C SER A 45 -10.82 13.94 17.09
N HIS A 46 -11.98 13.56 16.54
CA HIS A 46 -12.08 12.58 15.46
C HIS A 46 -12.17 13.31 14.11
N TYR A 47 -11.11 13.27 13.30
CA TYR A 47 -11.02 13.97 12.00
C TYR A 47 -11.61 13.19 10.83
N GLY A 48 -12.25 12.07 11.13
CA GLY A 48 -12.88 11.22 10.13
C GLY A 48 -11.96 10.07 9.72
N VAL A 49 -12.40 9.41 8.65
CA VAL A 49 -11.73 8.26 8.05
C VAL A 49 -11.66 8.57 6.56
N SER A 50 -10.47 8.54 5.97
CA SER A 50 -10.31 8.70 4.53
C SER A 50 -9.91 7.38 3.86
N GLU A 51 -10.28 7.19 2.60
CA GLU A 51 -9.85 6.02 1.83
C GLU A 51 -8.34 6.02 1.59
N ILE A 52 -7.67 7.18 1.69
CA ILE A 52 -6.22 7.32 1.51
C ILE A 52 -5.45 6.93 2.78
N ASP A 53 -6.09 6.92 3.95
CA ASP A 53 -5.48 6.50 5.22
C ASP A 53 -5.29 4.97 5.29
N ARG A 54 -5.73 4.26 4.25
CA ARG A 54 -5.62 2.81 4.14
C ARG A 54 -4.19 2.41 3.84
N THR A 55 -3.74 1.38 4.53
CA THR A 55 -2.47 0.70 4.24
C THR A 55 -2.75 -0.62 3.57
N LEU A 56 -2.22 -0.84 2.36
CA LEU A 56 -2.30 -2.13 1.69
C LEU A 56 -1.03 -2.93 1.97
N VAL A 57 -1.20 -4.09 2.62
CA VAL A 57 -0.11 -5.03 2.87
C VAL A 57 -0.32 -6.27 2.01
N ALA A 58 0.60 -6.54 1.10
CA ALA A 58 0.59 -7.72 0.25
C ALA A 58 1.73 -8.66 0.62
N GLU A 59 1.38 -9.85 1.09
CA GLU A 59 2.31 -10.96 1.25
C GLU A 59 2.20 -11.90 0.05
N CYS A 60 3.29 -12.07 -0.67
CA CYS A 60 3.32 -12.86 -1.89
C CYS A 60 4.68 -13.49 -2.15
N ARG A 61 4.66 -14.60 -2.88
CA ARG A 61 5.87 -15.17 -3.45
C ARG A 61 6.18 -14.50 -4.78
N LEU A 62 7.37 -13.93 -4.89
CA LEU A 62 7.86 -13.24 -6.08
C LEU A 62 9.04 -14.00 -6.67
N SER A 63 9.13 -14.00 -8.01
CA SER A 63 10.35 -14.45 -8.69
C SER A 63 11.47 -13.41 -8.53
N ASP A 64 12.73 -13.81 -8.72
CA ASP A 64 13.87 -12.88 -8.65
C ASP A 64 13.72 -11.70 -9.63
N THR A 65 13.14 -11.95 -10.80
CA THR A 65 12.84 -10.91 -11.79
C THR A 65 11.78 -9.92 -11.30
N ASP A 66 10.72 -10.41 -10.65
CA ASP A 66 9.67 -9.55 -10.09
C ASP A 66 10.17 -8.73 -8.90
N ILE A 67 11.06 -9.31 -8.09
CA ILE A 67 11.72 -8.63 -6.98
C ILE A 67 12.57 -7.47 -7.51
N ALA A 68 13.30 -7.65 -8.61
CA ALA A 68 14.08 -6.59 -9.22
C ALA A 68 13.20 -5.42 -9.69
N VAL A 69 12.03 -5.71 -10.27
CA VAL A 69 11.05 -4.70 -10.70
C VAL A 69 10.50 -3.94 -9.50
N ILE A 70 10.02 -4.63 -8.46
CA ILE A 70 9.49 -3.96 -7.26
C ILE A 70 10.56 -3.16 -6.55
N ARG A 71 11.78 -3.70 -6.45
CA ARG A 71 12.91 -2.99 -5.86
C ARG A 71 13.21 -1.72 -6.62
N SER A 72 13.21 -1.76 -7.95
CA SER A 72 13.37 -0.57 -8.78
C SER A 72 12.26 0.46 -8.55
N LEU A 73 10.99 0.03 -8.44
CA LEU A 73 9.88 0.94 -8.14
C LEU A 73 10.00 1.57 -6.75
N PHE A 74 10.47 0.80 -5.76
CA PHE A 74 10.68 1.24 -4.39
C PHE A 74 11.86 2.23 -4.28
N GLU A 75 13.04 1.88 -4.81
CA GLU A 75 14.25 2.70 -4.74
C GLU A 75 14.12 4.02 -5.50
N ASN A 76 13.37 4.03 -6.62
CA ASN A 76 13.12 5.25 -7.40
C ASN A 76 11.94 6.07 -6.90
N ALA A 77 11.33 5.72 -5.75
CA ALA A 77 10.12 6.35 -5.23
C ALA A 77 9.04 6.54 -6.32
N SER A 78 8.89 5.54 -7.19
CA SER A 78 8.01 5.65 -8.35
C SER A 78 6.55 5.61 -7.91
N GLN A 79 5.76 6.53 -8.46
CA GLN A 79 4.32 6.51 -8.27
C GLN A 79 3.73 5.31 -9.02
N ILE A 80 2.95 4.50 -8.32
CA ILE A 80 2.36 3.28 -8.84
C ILE A 80 0.85 3.36 -8.85
N ARG A 81 0.26 2.76 -9.88
CA ARG A 81 -1.16 2.45 -9.95
C ARG A 81 -1.37 1.04 -9.44
N VAL A 82 -2.25 0.91 -8.46
CA VAL A 82 -2.60 -0.36 -7.83
C VAL A 82 -4.07 -0.64 -8.08
N SER A 83 -4.36 -1.78 -8.72
CA SER A 83 -5.72 -2.25 -8.94
C SER A 83 -5.96 -3.51 -8.13
N TYR A 84 -7.03 -3.49 -7.32
CA TYR A 84 -7.52 -4.63 -6.56
C TYR A 84 -9.07 -4.59 -6.47
N TRP A 85 -9.67 -5.55 -5.75
CA TRP A 85 -11.13 -5.78 -5.76
C TRP A 85 -11.99 -4.57 -5.38
N ASP A 86 -11.46 -3.62 -4.61
CA ASP A 86 -12.17 -2.41 -4.14
C ASP A 86 -12.04 -1.21 -5.11
N GLY A 87 -11.18 -1.32 -6.12
CA GLY A 87 -10.98 -0.28 -7.12
C GLY A 87 -9.53 -0.08 -7.54
N VAL A 88 -9.29 1.10 -8.12
CA VAL A 88 -7.97 1.51 -8.62
C VAL A 88 -7.50 2.71 -7.80
N TYR A 89 -6.27 2.63 -7.32
CA TYR A 89 -5.67 3.63 -6.45
C TYR A 89 -4.29 4.00 -6.99
N ILE A 90 -3.87 5.22 -6.69
CA ILE A 90 -2.52 5.70 -6.94
C ILE A 90 -1.82 5.80 -5.58
N GLY A 91 -0.55 5.42 -5.55
CA GLY A 91 0.22 5.39 -4.31
C GLY A 91 1.70 5.13 -4.51
N TYR A 92 2.37 4.83 -3.40
CA TYR A 92 3.80 4.55 -3.33
C TYR A 92 4.05 3.31 -2.48
N ILE A 93 5.13 2.60 -2.81
CA ILE A 93 5.61 1.49 -1.98
C ILE A 93 6.32 2.09 -0.77
N TYR A 94 5.73 1.91 0.41
CA TYR A 94 6.29 2.38 1.68
C TYR A 94 7.34 1.41 2.23
N GLY A 95 7.11 0.11 2.07
CA GLY A 95 7.99 -0.92 2.63
C GLY A 95 8.09 -2.15 1.75
N LEU A 96 9.31 -2.67 1.62
CA LEU A 96 9.60 -3.92 0.94
C LEU A 96 10.44 -4.81 1.86
N LYS A 97 9.91 -5.98 2.21
CA LYS A 97 10.66 -7.03 2.91
C LYS A 97 10.68 -8.27 2.02
N ALA A 98 11.85 -8.64 1.51
CA ALA A 98 12.04 -9.89 0.79
C ALA A 98 12.79 -10.88 1.70
N ALA A 99 12.14 -11.99 2.07
CA ALA A 99 12.78 -13.06 2.82
C ALA A 99 13.44 -14.07 1.87
N ARG A 100 14.48 -14.76 2.35
CA ARG A 100 15.26 -15.74 1.56
C ARG A 100 14.45 -16.97 1.12
N ASP A 101 13.31 -17.22 1.75
CA ASP A 101 12.37 -18.31 1.44
C ASP A 101 11.43 -17.98 0.25
N GLY A 102 11.65 -16.84 -0.41
CA GLY A 102 10.86 -16.35 -1.54
C GLY A 102 9.56 -15.68 -1.13
N VAL A 103 9.26 -15.55 0.17
CA VAL A 103 8.12 -14.80 0.67
C VAL A 103 8.50 -13.32 0.79
N SER A 104 7.73 -12.46 0.12
CA SER A 104 7.93 -11.02 0.13
C SER A 104 6.68 -10.32 0.68
N ARG A 105 6.91 -9.32 1.53
CA ARG A 105 5.88 -8.43 2.07
C ARG A 105 6.08 -7.03 1.51
N ILE A 106 5.03 -6.51 0.89
CA ILE A 106 4.99 -5.18 0.28
C ILE A 106 3.95 -4.36 1.03
N THR A 107 4.34 -3.20 1.52
CA THR A 107 3.44 -2.22 2.14
C THR A 107 3.29 -1.04 1.21
N ILE A 108 2.05 -0.68 0.87
CA ILE A 108 1.72 0.41 -0.06
C ILE A 108 0.83 1.41 0.67
N TYR A 109 1.16 2.69 0.50
CA TYR A 109 0.33 3.81 0.93
C TYR A 109 -0.32 4.46 -0.29
N PHE A 110 -1.58 4.84 -0.16
CA PHE A 110 -2.35 5.46 -1.22
C PHE A 110 -2.34 6.98 -1.09
N SER A 111 -2.19 7.68 -2.21
CA SER A 111 -2.35 9.13 -2.30
C SER A 111 -3.78 9.50 -2.70
N GLU A 112 -4.38 8.75 -3.62
CA GLU A 112 -5.72 9.04 -4.14
C GLU A 112 -6.37 7.79 -4.75
N LYS A 113 -7.70 7.82 -4.84
CA LYS A 113 -8.46 6.86 -5.63
C LYS A 113 -8.52 7.35 -7.07
N PHE A 114 -8.15 6.49 -8.00
CA PHE A 114 -8.25 6.81 -9.42
C PHE A 114 -9.71 6.66 -9.84
N ILE A 115 -10.41 7.78 -9.95
CA ILE A 115 -11.78 7.86 -10.43
C ILE A 115 -11.69 8.12 -11.94
N GLN A 116 -12.25 7.21 -12.73
CA GLN A 116 -12.32 7.32 -14.18
C GLN A 116 -13.59 8.03 -14.61
#